data_AF-W1F4B1-F1
#
_entry.id   AF-W1F4B1-F1
#
_cell.length_a   1.000
_cell.length_b   1.000
_cell.length_c   1.000
_cell.angle_alpha   90.00
_cell.angle_beta   90.00
_cell.angle_gamma   90.00
#
_symmetry.space_group_name_H-M   'P 1'
#
loop_
_entity.id
_entity.type
_entity.pdbx_description
1 polymer ?
#
loop_
_entity_poly.entity_id
_entity_poly.type
_entity_poly.pdbx_seq_one_letter_code
_entity_poly.pdbx_strand_id
1 'polypeptide(L)' 'MVFISSEVEELPLVCDRILLLQHGTFSQEFHSPVNVDELMSAILSVH' A
#
# COMPACT_ATOMS: atom_id res chain seq x y z
N MET A 1 0.95 4.90 15.05
CA MET A 1 0.42 3.53 14.92
C MET A 1 0.96 2.96 13.62
N VAL A 2 1.46 1.73 13.60
CA VAL A 2 1.93 1.07 12.39
C VAL A 2 1.06 -0.17 12.20
N PHE A 3 0.45 -0.30 11.04
CA PHE A 3 -0.39 -1.44 10.68
C PHE A 3 0.33 -2.25 9.60
N ILE A 4 0.43 -3.56 9.81
CA ILE A 4 1.05 -4.49 8.87
C ILE A 4 -0.02 -5.50 8.51
N SER A 5 -0.48 -5.47 7.27
CA SER A 5 -1.52 -6.36 6.76
C SER A 5 -1.24 -6.76 5.32
N SER A 6 -1.68 -7.96 4.96
CA SER A 6 -1.75 -8.43 3.58
C SER A 6 -3.11 -8.14 2.91
N GLU A 7 -4.10 -7.70 3.69
CA GLU A 7 -5.42 -7.32 3.18
C GLU A 7 -5.42 -5.86 2.76
N VAL A 8 -5.40 -5.63 1.45
CA VAL A 8 -5.18 -4.30 0.84
C VAL A 8 -6.42 -3.40 0.97
N GLU A 9 -7.60 -4.00 1.01
CA GLU A 9 -8.89 -3.30 1.00
C GLU A 9 -9.12 -2.47 2.27
N GLU A 10 -8.55 -2.88 3.40
CA GLU A 10 -8.71 -2.19 4.69
C GLU A 10 -7.74 -1.02 4.87
N LEU A 11 -6.56 -1.05 4.20
CA LEU A 11 -5.49 -0.09 4.44
C LEU A 11 -5.91 1.37 4.13
N PRO A 12 -6.58 1.68 3.01
CA PRO A 12 -7.00 3.05 2.72
C PRO A 12 -8.03 3.62 3.71
N LEU A 13 -8.73 2.77 4.46
CA LEU A 13 -9.75 3.21 5.43
C LEU A 13 -9.14 3.71 6.74
N VAL A 14 -7.93 3.28 7.07
CA VAL A 14 -7.30 3.51 8.38
C VAL A 14 -5.92 4.17 8.33
N CYS A 15 -5.29 4.20 7.15
CA CYS A 15 -3.93 4.72 6.98
C CYS A 15 -3.93 6.06 6.24
N ASP A 16 -3.29 7.07 6.83
CA ASP A 16 -2.99 8.34 6.14
C ASP A 16 -1.81 8.22 5.15
N ARG A 17 -1.00 7.16 5.32
CA ARG A 17 0.20 6.87 4.54
C ARG A 17 0.44 5.37 4.45
N ILE A 18 0.77 4.88 3.24
CA ILE A 18 1.06 3.48 2.98
C ILE A 18 2.42 3.37 2.28
N LEU A 19 3.30 2.50 2.79
CA LEU A 19 4.59 2.20 2.18
C LEU A 19 4.57 0.79 1.61
N LEU A 20 4.85 0.64 0.32
CA LEU A 20 5.02 -0.67 -0.30
C LEU A 20 6.44 -1.16 -0.08
N LEU A 21 6.57 -2.32 0.57
CA LEU A 21 7.83 -3.04 0.73
C LEU A 21 7.84 -4.25 -0.19
N GLN A 22 8.71 -4.24 -1.19
CA GLN A 22 8.86 -5.32 -2.16
C GLN A 22 10.35 -5.62 -2.32
N HIS A 23 10.70 -6.91 -2.33
CA HIS A 23 12.10 -7.36 -2.44
C HIS A 23 13.06 -6.72 -1.42
N GLY A 24 12.58 -6.44 -0.21
CA GLY A 24 13.38 -5.81 0.84
C GLY A 24 13.63 -4.32 0.66
N THR A 25 12.98 -3.67 -0.31
CA THR A 25 13.10 -2.23 -0.58
C THR A 25 11.74 -1.55 -0.61
N PHE A 26 11.68 -0.30 -0.15
CA PHE A 26 10.48 0.51 -0.31
C PHE A 26 10.37 0.95 -1.77
N SER A 27 9.36 0.46 -2.48
CA SER A 27 9.18 0.70 -3.90
C SER A 27 8.29 1.92 -4.17
N GLN A 28 7.28 2.16 -3.33
CA GLN A 28 6.32 3.24 -3.48
C GLN A 28 5.76 3.74 -2.14
N GLU A 29 5.26 4.97 -2.16
CA GLU A 29 4.61 5.65 -1.04
C GLU A 29 3.29 6.27 -1.51
N PHE A 30 2.23 6.03 -0.74
CA PHE A 30 0.90 6.58 -0.97
C PHE A 30 0.47 7.43 0.22
N HIS A 31 -0.30 8.48 -0.05
CA HIS A 31 -0.92 9.33 0.95
C HIS A 31 -2.43 9.36 0.78
N SER A 32 -3.16 9.50 1.89
CA SER A 32 -4.61 9.58 1.87
C SER A 32 -5.12 10.79 1.06
N PRO A 33 -6.23 10.65 0.31
CA PRO A 33 -7.00 9.42 0.11
C PRO A 33 -6.33 8.48 -0.90
N VAL A 34 -6.26 7.19 -0.56
CA VAL A 34 -5.67 6.16 -1.43
C VAL A 34 -6.77 5.43 -2.20
N ASN A 35 -6.63 5.34 -3.52
CA ASN A 35 -7.50 4.51 -4.36
C ASN A 35 -7.05 3.03 -4.28
N VAL A 36 -7.98 2.13 -3.95
CA VAL A 36 -7.71 0.69 -3.80
C VAL A 36 -7.22 0.08 -5.11
N ASP A 37 -7.79 0.44 -6.26
CA ASP A 37 -7.40 -0.12 -7.56
C ASP A 37 -5.97 0.27 -7.94
N GLU A 38 -5.57 1.51 -7.62
CA GLU A 38 -4.20 2.00 -7.83
C GLU A 38 -3.21 1.26 -6.94
N LEU A 39 -3.55 1.10 -5.66
CA LEU A 39 -2.75 0.36 -4.69
C LEU A 39 -2.59 -1.12 -5.11
N MET A 40 -3.67 -1.77 -5.54
CA MET A 40 -3.65 -3.14 -6.05
C MET A 40 -2.79 -3.26 -7.31
N SER A 41 -2.92 -2.31 -8.23
CA SER A 41 -2.10 -2.28 -9.45
C SER A 41 -0.61 -2.17 -9.13
N ALA A 42 -0.23 -1.32 -8.16
CA ALA A 42 1.15 -1.19 -7.70
C ALA A 42 1.70 -2.46 -7.05
N ILE A 43 0.87 -3.20 -6.30
CA ILE A 43 1.24 -4.48 -5.69
C ILE A 43 1.46 -5.55 -6.76
N LEU A 44 0.63 -5.59 -7.80
CA LEU A 44 0.71 -6.59 -8.87
C LEU A 44 1.75 -6.25 -9.95
N SER A 45 2.17 -4.98 -10.05
CA SER A 45 3.16 -4.50 -11.04
C SER A 45 4.59 -4.98 -10.77
N VAL A 46 4.81 -5.81 -9.75
CA VAL A 46 6.11 -6.38 -9.41
C VAL A 46 6.59 -7.30 -10.53
N HIS A 47 7.65 -6.88 -11.21
CA HIS A 47 8.43 -7.70 -12.13
C HIS A 47 9.50 -8.49 -11.36
#